data_AF-A0A529T920-F1
#
_entry.id   AF-A0A529T920-F1
#
_cell.length_a   1.000
_cell.length_b   1.000
_cell.length_c   1.000
_cell.angle_alpha   90.00
_cell.angle_beta   90.00
_cell.angle_gamma   90.00
#
_symmetry.space_group_name_H-M   'P 1'
#
loop_
_entity.id
_entity.type
_entity.pdbx_description
1 polymer ?
#
loop_
_entity_poly.entity_id
_entity_poly.type
_entity_poly.pdbx_seq_one_letter_code
_entity_poly.pdbx_strand_id
1 'polypeptide(L)'
;MISHRDNNTQRIAALDERAEALKLKRGMGIADARAMHPSIDVVEADPEADRRLLEGLADWCDRYTPLVAIDGEDGLFLDVTGCTHLFGGERAMQDEILTRF
;
A
#
# COMPACT_ATOMS: atom_id res chain seq x y z
N MET A 1 3.63 5.65 11.70
CA MET A 1 3.43 4.17 11.56
C MET A 1 1.96 3.78 11.77
N ILE A 2 1.54 2.64 11.21
CA ILE A 2 0.16 2.12 11.30
C ILE A 2 0.10 0.91 12.24
N SER A 3 -0.92 0.84 13.11
CA SER A 3 -1.18 -0.29 14.00
C SER A 3 -2.40 -1.11 13.57
N HIS A 4 -2.37 -2.42 13.82
CA HIS A 4 -3.55 -3.26 13.73
C HIS A 4 -3.71 -4.07 15.02
N ARG A 5 -4.93 -4.55 15.24
CA ARG A 5 -5.23 -5.44 16.35
C ARG A 5 -5.12 -6.88 15.91
N ASP A 6 -4.25 -7.61 16.59
CA ASP A 6 -4.09 -9.06 16.48
C ASP A 6 -4.50 -9.69 17.83
N ASN A 7 -5.67 -10.31 17.84
CA ASN A 7 -6.35 -10.81 19.05
C ASN A 7 -6.47 -9.72 20.13
N ASN A 8 -5.78 -9.89 21.26
CA ASN A 8 -5.79 -8.94 22.38
C ASN A 8 -4.55 -8.02 22.39
N THR A 9 -3.78 -7.96 21.30
CA THR A 9 -2.55 -7.17 21.19
C THR A 9 -2.58 -6.20 20.02
N GLN A 10 -2.02 -5.01 20.23
CA GLN A 10 -1.78 -4.01 19.18
C GLN A 10 -0.38 -4.18 18.61
N ARG A 11 -0.28 -4.33 17.29
CA ARG A 11 0.97 -4.60 16.58
C ARG A 11 1.16 -3.63 15.42
N ILE A 12 2.42 -3.40 15.06
CA ILE A 12 2.76 -2.59 13.88
C ILE A 12 2.29 -3.32 12.62
N ALA A 13 1.39 -2.72 11.86
CA ALA A 13 0.92 -3.20 10.55
C ALA A 13 1.85 -2.73 9.43
N ALA A 14 2.15 -1.43 9.41
CA ALA A 14 2.98 -0.81 8.39
C ALA A 14 3.84 0.32 8.99
N LEU A 15 4.97 0.59 8.33
CA LEU A 15 5.94 1.59 8.73
C LEU A 15 6.15 2.57 7.58
N ASP A 16 6.33 3.83 7.93
CA ASP A 16 6.92 4.82 7.02
C ASP A 16 8.45 4.74 7.11
N GLU A 17 9.15 5.38 6.16
CA GLU A 17 10.62 5.37 6.09
C GLU A 17 11.29 5.88 7.38
N ARG A 18 10.66 6.84 8.07
CA ARG A 18 11.20 7.40 9.32
C ARG A 18 11.12 6.37 10.43
N ALA A 19 10.01 5.65 10.55
CA ALA A 19 9.82 4.60 11.53
C ALA A 19 10.75 3.39 11.26
N GLU A 20 11.02 3.06 10.00
CA GLU A 20 12.02 2.04 9.64
C GLU A 20 13.44 2.44 10.03
N ALA A 21 13.82 3.71 9.84
CA ALA A 21 15.12 4.23 10.26
C ALA A 21 15.34 4.10 11.78
N LEU A 22 14.26 4.14 12.56
CA LEU A 22 14.24 3.92 14.01
C LEU A 22 14.35 2.43 14.43
N LYS A 23 14.58 1.53 13.47
CA LYS A 23 14.71 0.07 13.65
C LYS A 23 13.44 -0.62 14.17
N LEU A 24 12.27 0.02 14.00
CA LEU A 24 10.98 -0.62 14.22
C LEU A 24 10.72 -1.65 13.11
N LYS A 25 9.89 -2.66 13.40
CA LYS A 25 9.57 -3.74 12.45
C LYS A 25 8.08 -4.06 12.46
N ARG A 26 7.53 -4.44 11.31
CA ARG A 26 6.18 -4.99 11.22
C ARG A 26 6.02 -6.19 12.18
N GLY A 27 4.85 -6.31 12.80
CA GLY A 27 4.54 -7.32 13.81
C GLY A 27 5.04 -7.03 15.23
N MET A 28 5.92 -6.05 15.42
CA MET A 28 6.35 -5.60 16.76
C MET A 28 5.15 -5.07 17.56
N GLY A 29 5.15 -5.28 18.88
CA GLY A 29 4.12 -4.72 19.75
C GLY A 29 4.21 -3.20 19.80
N ILE A 30 3.07 -2.51 19.79
CA ILE A 30 3.03 -1.04 19.89
C ILE A 30 3.61 -0.55 21.22
N ALA A 31 3.46 -1.34 22.29
CA ALA A 31 4.08 -1.05 23.59
C ALA A 31 5.61 -1.04 23.51
N ASP A 32 6.21 -2.04 22.86
CA ASP A 32 7.67 -2.14 22.68
C ASP A 32 8.20 -0.97 21.83
N ALA A 33 7.48 -0.65 20.74
CA ALA A 33 7.82 0.47 19.88
C ALA A 33 7.82 1.81 20.63
N ARG A 34 6.81 2.04 21.49
CA ARG A 34 6.72 3.24 22.34
C ARG A 34 7.75 3.25 23.47
N ALA A 35 8.16 2.09 23.97
CA ALA A 35 9.25 2.00 24.95
C ALA A 35 10.60 2.37 24.32
N MET A 36 10.83 2.00 23.07
CA MET A 36 12.03 2.40 22.31
C MET A 36 11.99 3.89 21.93
N HIS A 37 10.85 4.36 21.44
CA HIS A 37 10.66 5.72 20.91
C HIS A 37 9.33 6.31 21.40
N PRO A 38 9.29 6.99 22.57
CA PRO A 38 8.04 7.45 23.20
C PRO A 38 7.23 8.44 22.38
N SER A 39 7.89 9.19 21.50
CA SER A 39 7.27 10.23 20.66
C SER A 39 6.82 9.72 19.28
N ILE A 40 6.78 8.41 19.06
CA ILE A 40 6.39 7.85 17.76
C ILE A 40 4.88 8.00 17.51
N ASP A 41 4.52 8.54 16.35
CA ASP A 41 3.12 8.67 15.94
C ASP A 41 2.56 7.32 15.47
N VAL A 42 1.41 6.96 16.03
CA VAL A 42 0.69 5.71 15.76
C VAL A 42 -0.72 6.03 15.30
N VAL A 43 -1.08 5.53 14.12
CA VAL A 43 -2.44 5.63 13.57
C VAL A 43 -3.01 4.21 13.48
N GLU A 44 -4.27 4.01 13.87
CA GLU A 44 -4.91 2.71 13.70
C GLU A 44 -5.22 2.46 12.22
N ALA A 45 -5.00 1.22 11.77
CA ALA A 45 -5.37 0.79 10.43
C ALA A 45 -6.87 0.94 10.22
N ASP A 46 -7.23 1.41 9.02
CA ASP A 46 -8.62 1.43 8.54
C ASP A 46 -8.68 0.62 7.25
N PRO A 47 -8.82 -0.72 7.36
CA PRO A 47 -8.83 -1.61 6.18
C PRO A 47 -9.93 -1.28 5.18
N GLU A 48 -11.02 -0.65 5.65
CA GLU A 48 -12.17 -0.29 4.85
C GLU A 48 -11.88 1.00 4.06
N ALA A 49 -11.15 1.95 4.65
CA ALA A 49 -10.60 3.08 3.89
C ALA A 49 -9.52 2.65 2.88
N ASP A 50 -8.63 1.74 3.27
CA ASP A 50 -7.60 1.20 2.38
C ASP A 50 -8.23 0.46 1.19
N ARG A 51 -9.28 -0.33 1.43
CA ARG A 51 -10.07 -1.00 0.38
C ARG A 51 -10.69 -0.02 -0.60
N ARG A 52 -11.38 1.02 -0.11
CA ARG A 52 -12.00 2.04 -0.97
C ARG A 52 -10.97 2.79 -1.81
N LEU A 53 -9.79 3.07 -1.24
CA LEU A 53 -8.69 3.65 -2.01
C LEU A 53 -8.27 2.70 -3.14
N LEU A 54 -8.07 1.42 -2.83
CA LEU A 54 -7.65 0.42 -3.80
C LEU A 54 -8.67 0.22 -4.93
N GLU A 55 -9.97 0.25 -4.61
CA GLU A 55 -11.07 0.26 -5.59
C GLU A 55 -11.00 1.50 -6.51
N GLY A 56 -10.81 2.69 -5.93
CA GLY A 56 -10.64 3.91 -6.73
C GLY A 56 -9.39 3.89 -7.61
N LEU A 57 -8.31 3.26 -7.15
CA LEU A 57 -7.10 3.04 -7.96
C LEU A 57 -7.37 2.05 -9.11
N ALA A 58 -8.17 1.00 -8.86
CA ALA A 58 -8.56 0.04 -9.89
C ALA A 58 -9.37 0.72 -11.00
N ASP A 59 -10.40 1.48 -10.64
CA ASP A 59 -11.22 2.26 -11.59
C ASP A 59 -10.36 3.25 -12.39
N TRP A 60 -9.37 3.88 -11.75
CA TRP A 60 -8.45 4.79 -12.44
C TRP A 60 -7.56 4.06 -13.45
N CYS A 61 -7.22 2.79 -13.19
CA CYS A 61 -6.38 1.96 -14.05
C CYS A 61 -7.07 1.49 -15.33
N ASP A 62 -8.40 1.61 -15.46
CA ASP A 62 -9.17 1.27 -16.68
C ASP A 62 -8.63 1.95 -17.95
N ARG A 63 -7.93 3.08 -17.79
CA ARG A 63 -7.24 3.80 -18.86
C ARG A 63 -6.11 3.01 -19.54
N TYR A 64 -5.51 2.05 -18.85
CA TYR A 64 -4.39 1.24 -19.35
C TYR A 64 -4.84 -0.11 -19.88
N THR A 65 -5.85 -0.70 -19.24
CA THR A 65 -6.47 -1.96 -19.64
C THR A 65 -7.86 -2.07 -19.03
N PRO A 66 -8.85 -2.68 -19.72
CA PRO A 66 -10.14 -3.01 -19.12
C PRO A 66 -10.08 -4.22 -18.18
N LEU A 67 -8.92 -4.88 -18.05
CA LEU A 67 -8.72 -6.08 -17.23
C LEU A 67 -7.90 -5.73 -15.98
N VAL A 68 -8.56 -5.08 -15.03
CA VAL A 68 -7.99 -4.72 -13.72
C VAL A 68 -8.65 -5.56 -12.63
N ALA A 69 -7.85 -6.06 -11.69
CA ALA A 69 -8.33 -6.75 -10.51
C ALA A 69 -7.61 -6.27 -9.26
N ILE A 70 -8.32 -6.28 -8.13
CA ILE A 70 -7.71 -6.13 -6.81
C ILE A 70 -6.95 -7.41 -6.47
N ASP A 71 -5.69 -7.25 -6.05
CA ASP A 71 -4.82 -8.33 -5.60
C ASP A 71 -4.49 -8.16 -4.11
N GLY A 72 -5.17 -8.94 -3.26
CA GLY A 72 -4.94 -8.92 -1.81
C GLY A 72 -5.43 -7.66 -1.09
N GLU A 73 -4.59 -7.12 -0.21
CA GLU A 73 -4.90 -5.97 0.65
C GLU A 73 -4.30 -4.66 0.13
N ASP A 74 -3.22 -4.72 -0.66
CA ASP A 74 -2.42 -3.56 -1.07
C ASP A 74 -1.95 -3.60 -2.55
N GLY A 75 -2.54 -4.49 -3.37
CA GLY A 75 -2.12 -4.72 -4.75
C GLY A 75 -3.23 -4.56 -5.79
N LEU A 76 -2.82 -4.25 -7.01
CA LEU A 76 -3.64 -4.36 -8.22
C LEU A 76 -2.93 -5.26 -9.24
N PHE A 77 -3.71 -6.06 -9.94
CA PHE A 77 -3.25 -6.88 -11.06
C PHE A 77 -3.86 -6.37 -12.36
N LEU A 78 -3.01 -6.05 -13.33
CA LEU A 78 -3.40 -5.53 -14.64
C LEU A 78 -2.96 -6.52 -15.72
N ASP A 79 -3.91 -7.06 -16.48
CA ASP A 79 -3.57 -7.75 -17.73
C ASP A 79 -3.46 -6.72 -18.85
N VAL A 80 -2.23 -6.42 -19.26
CA VAL A 80 -1.92 -5.41 -20.29
C VAL A 80 -1.72 -6.01 -21.67
N THR A 81 -2.06 -7.28 -21.87
CA THR A 81 -1.90 -7.98 -23.14
C THR A 81 -2.60 -7.22 -24.26
N GLY A 82 -1.82 -6.81 -25.27
CA GLY A 82 -2.35 -6.06 -26.40
C GLY A 82 -2.59 -4.58 -26.13
N CYS A 83 -2.42 -4.06 -24.92
CA CYS A 83 -2.63 -2.64 -24.61
C CYS A 83 -1.33 -1.82 -24.61
N THR A 84 -0.19 -2.44 -24.28
CA THR A 84 1.10 -1.75 -24.11
C THR A 84 1.57 -0.93 -25.31
N HIS A 85 1.23 -1.35 -26.54
CA HIS A 85 1.59 -0.64 -27.77
C HIS A 85 0.98 0.77 -27.87
N LEU A 86 -0.16 1.03 -27.21
CA LEU A 86 -0.82 2.34 -27.17
C LEU A 86 0.02 3.39 -26.41
N PHE A 87 0.99 2.93 -25.62
CA PHE A 87 1.83 3.74 -24.76
C PHE A 87 3.31 3.72 -25.20
N GLY A 88 3.62 3.12 -26.37
CA GLY A 88 5.00 2.96 -26.83
C GLY A 88 5.73 1.73 -26.25
N GLY A 89 4.98 0.78 -25.69
CA GLY A 89 5.49 -0.46 -25.11
C GLY A 89 5.36 -0.50 -23.59
N GLU A 90 5.67 -1.66 -23.01
CA GLU A 90 5.45 -1.96 -21.58
C GLU A 90 6.21 -1.00 -20.65
N ARG A 91 7.47 -0.68 -20.97
CA ARG A 91 8.29 0.23 -20.15
C ARG A 91 7.71 1.64 -20.13
N ALA A 92 7.29 2.15 -21.27
CA ALA A 92 6.71 3.49 -21.36
C ALA A 92 5.35 3.56 -20.65
N MET A 93 4.54 2.49 -20.71
CA MET A 93 3.33 2.35 -19.90
C MET A 93 3.66 2.37 -18.40
N GLN A 94 4.68 1.62 -17.95
CA GLN A 94 5.12 1.61 -16.55
C GLN A 94 5.56 3.01 -16.08
N ASP A 95 6.37 3.70 -16.88
CA ASP A 95 6.84 5.06 -16.56
C ASP A 95 5.67 6.06 -16.48
N GLU A 96 4.67 5.90 -17.36
CA GLU A 96 3.44 6.71 -17.30
C GLU A 96 2.65 6.45 -16.02
N ILE A 97 2.46 5.18 -15.64
CA ILE A 97 1.78 4.81 -14.40
C ILE A 97 2.46 5.47 -13.20
N LEU A 98 3.79 5.39 -13.12
CA LEU A 98 4.55 5.94 -12.00
C LEU A 98 4.57 7.48 -11.92
N THR A 99 4.31 8.18 -13.01
CA THR A 99 4.37 9.65 -13.07
C THR A 99 3.02 10.34 -12.99
N ARG A 100 1.92 9.60 -13.18
CA ARG A 100 0.55 10.13 -13.18
C ARG A 100 -0.21 9.93 -11.86
N PHE A 101 0.44 9.34 -10.85
CA PHE A 101 -0.05 9.26 -9.48
C PHE A 101 0.50 10.38 -8.60
#